data_AF-A0AAN9EJU6-F1
#
_entry.id   AF-A0AAN9EJU6-F1
#
_cell.length_a   1.000
_cell.length_b   1.000
_cell.length_c   1.000
_cell.angle_alpha   90.00
_cell.angle_beta   90.00
_cell.angle_gamma   90.00
#
_symmetry.space_group_name_H-M   'P 1'
#
loop_
_entity.id
_entity.type
_entity.pdbx_description
1 polymer ?
#
loop_
_entity_poly.entity_id
_entity_poly.type
_entity_poly.pdbx_seq_one_letter_code
_entity_poly.pdbx_strand_id
1 'polypeptide(L)'
;MNDHNETDEVPVLFLCPISLQLMREPVTVCTGITYDRENIEKWLFSCNNNICPVTKQPLLLTNLSLTPNHTLHRLIQAWCTNNPNFRIEHIPNPKSTIDQTHQIVKLLTEAKSFPDKLLKCIRRLRSIALESESNKICLESAGAIDFLASSLKNNHQEESSDVMIIEDEAIEVLVQLNLSGSQLEKLINNESIQFIESLFHVLRLGNNKSRAYATMLLKSAFEVAGPTQLNCVKMELFVEIIRVLRDQISQQASKAALKLLLELFPWGRNRIKAVEGGAVLVLIELLIDASDRRSCELILIALDKLCGCAEGRAEFLNHGAGLAIVSKKILRFSHVVSDRGVRILASICKYSATPRVLQEMLIVGAVNKLCLVLQVDVSFKAKERAMEILKLHSMAWKNSPCIAVPLISRYP
;
A
#
# COMPACT_ATOMS: atom_id res chain seq x y z
N MET A 1 13.47 2.26 -74.63
CA MET A 1 13.81 3.56 -73.99
C MET A 1 12.49 4.26 -73.74
N ASN A 2 11.92 4.32 -72.54
CA ASN A 2 12.52 4.39 -71.21
C ASN A 2 11.91 3.40 -70.22
N ASP A 3 12.78 2.81 -69.41
CA ASP A 3 12.50 2.25 -68.08
C ASP A 3 12.05 3.36 -67.13
N HIS A 4 10.95 3.13 -66.42
CA HIS A 4 10.77 3.66 -65.06
C HIS A 4 10.19 2.53 -64.20
N ASN A 5 11.11 1.77 -63.58
CA ASN A 5 10.81 1.02 -62.37
C ASN A 5 10.48 2.03 -61.27
N GLU A 6 9.20 2.34 -61.05
CA GLU A 6 8.77 2.91 -59.77
C GLU A 6 8.86 1.81 -58.73
N THR A 7 9.98 1.79 -58.01
CA THR A 7 10.15 1.01 -56.79
C THR A 7 9.10 1.47 -55.78
N ASP A 8 8.29 0.53 -55.26
CA ASP A 8 7.34 0.74 -54.14
C ASP A 8 8.11 1.15 -52.86
N GLU A 9 8.62 2.37 -52.80
CA GLU A 9 9.33 2.89 -51.63
C GLU A 9 8.34 3.47 -50.61
N VAL A 10 8.51 3.10 -49.35
CA VAL A 10 7.70 3.62 -48.24
C VAL A 10 7.86 5.15 -48.16
N PRO A 11 6.78 5.94 -48.22
CA PRO A 11 6.86 7.38 -48.05
C PRO A 11 7.59 7.75 -46.75
N VAL A 12 8.57 8.65 -46.83
CA VAL A 12 9.42 9.06 -45.69
C VAL A 12 8.59 9.59 -44.52
N LEU A 13 7.44 10.22 -44.80
CA LEU A 13 6.49 10.68 -43.77
C LEU A 13 5.91 9.56 -42.89
N PHE A 14 5.96 8.31 -43.35
CA PHE A 14 5.46 7.15 -42.62
C PHE A 14 6.55 6.46 -41.78
N LEU A 15 7.81 6.85 -41.94
CA LEU A 15 8.94 6.23 -41.25
C LEU A 15 9.23 6.94 -39.94
N CYS A 16 9.43 6.18 -38.87
CA CYS A 16 9.88 6.70 -37.59
C CYS A 16 11.30 7.28 -37.73
N PRO A 17 11.57 8.53 -37.33
CA PRO A 17 12.90 9.11 -37.43
C PRO A 17 13.97 8.42 -36.55
N ILE A 18 13.56 7.59 -35.57
CA ILE A 18 14.48 6.84 -34.70
C ILE A 18 14.85 5.50 -35.34
N SER A 19 13.86 4.69 -35.72
CA SER A 19 14.09 3.34 -36.22
C SER A 19 14.22 3.26 -37.75
N LEU A 20 13.83 4.33 -38.46
CA LEU A 20 13.69 4.37 -39.92
C LEU A 20 12.75 3.30 -40.48
N GLN A 21 11.88 2.75 -39.63
CA GLN A 21 10.86 1.77 -39.98
C GLN A 21 9.48 2.41 -40.00
N LEU A 22 8.55 1.78 -40.72
CA LEU A 22 7.16 2.21 -40.78
C LEU A 22 6.56 2.36 -39.37
N MET A 23 6.01 3.54 -39.07
CA MET A 23 5.39 3.81 -37.76
C MET A 23 4.13 2.96 -37.59
N ARG A 24 4.06 2.22 -36.49
CA ARG A 24 2.88 1.43 -36.11
C ARG A 24 1.90 2.29 -35.34
N GLU A 25 2.40 3.04 -34.38
CA GLU A 25 1.60 3.95 -33.56
C GLU A 25 2.22 5.35 -33.56
N PRO A 26 1.88 6.20 -34.56
CA PRO A 26 2.49 7.51 -34.70
C PRO A 26 2.03 8.46 -33.59
N VAL A 27 2.98 9.00 -32.82
CA VAL A 27 2.77 9.97 -31.75
C VAL A 27 3.63 11.21 -31.96
N THR A 28 3.03 12.38 -31.77
CA THR A 28 3.68 13.69 -31.94
C THR A 28 4.13 14.21 -30.58
N VAL A 29 5.41 14.59 -30.49
CA VAL A 29 5.97 15.28 -29.32
C VAL A 29 5.77 16.79 -29.42
N CYS A 30 5.99 17.53 -28.33
CA CYS A 30 5.77 18.99 -28.30
C CYS A 30 6.60 19.78 -29.33
N THR A 31 7.68 19.21 -29.87
CA THR A 31 8.46 19.82 -30.96
C THR A 31 7.84 19.62 -32.34
N GLY A 32 6.63 19.02 -32.43
CA GLY A 32 5.90 18.80 -33.67
C GLY A 32 6.37 17.59 -34.50
N ILE A 33 7.38 16.84 -34.06
CA ILE A 33 7.87 15.65 -34.76
C ILE A 33 7.08 14.42 -34.35
N THR A 34 6.72 13.59 -35.32
CA THR A 34 6.01 12.34 -35.09
C THR A 34 7.00 11.16 -35.08
N TYR A 35 6.86 10.28 -34.09
CA TYR A 35 7.64 9.06 -33.94
C TYR A 35 6.71 7.87 -33.77
N ASP A 36 7.24 6.66 -33.92
CA ASP A 36 6.55 5.48 -33.42
C ASP A 36 6.62 5.45 -31.89
N ARG A 37 5.48 5.18 -31.22
CA ARG A 37 5.33 5.25 -29.76
C ARG A 37 6.41 4.45 -29.03
N GLU A 38 6.60 3.19 -29.39
CA GLU A 38 7.53 2.30 -28.68
C GLU A 38 8.96 2.84 -28.74
N ASN A 39 9.36 3.39 -29.89
CA ASN A 39 10.70 3.93 -30.10
C ASN A 39 10.94 5.22 -29.32
N ILE A 40 9.98 6.15 -29.28
CA ILE A 40 10.13 7.39 -28.52
C ILE A 40 10.00 7.16 -27.01
N GLU A 41 9.15 6.23 -26.56
CA GLU A 41 9.06 5.84 -25.15
C GLU A 41 10.36 5.17 -24.68
N LYS A 42 10.94 4.26 -25.47
CA LYS A 42 12.27 3.68 -25.16
C LYS A 42 13.35 4.77 -25.08
N TRP A 43 13.37 5.71 -26.02
CA TRP A 43 14.33 6.82 -26.01
C TRP A 43 14.23 7.68 -24.75
N LEU A 44 13.01 8.01 -24.32
CA LEU A 44 12.74 8.86 -23.16
C LEU A 44 12.99 8.13 -21.83
N PHE A 45 12.42 6.94 -21.67
CA PHE A 45 12.37 6.27 -20.37
C PHE A 45 13.48 5.23 -20.17
N SER A 46 13.90 4.53 -21.23
CA SER A 46 14.93 3.49 -21.10
C SER A 46 16.34 4.05 -21.27
N CYS A 47 16.53 5.04 -22.15
CA CYS A 47 17.82 5.70 -22.37
C CYS A 47 18.01 6.97 -21.52
N ASN A 48 17.01 7.36 -20.72
CA ASN A 48 17.01 8.54 -19.83
C ASN A 48 17.39 9.85 -20.55
N ASN A 49 16.91 10.03 -21.79
CA ASN A 49 17.17 11.23 -22.60
C ASN A 49 15.98 12.18 -22.55
N ASN A 50 16.22 13.46 -22.24
CA ASN A 50 15.16 14.49 -22.17
C ASN A 50 15.16 15.44 -23.38
N ILE A 51 15.65 14.97 -24.52
CA ILE A 51 15.87 15.77 -25.72
C ILE A 51 15.20 15.08 -26.92
N CYS A 52 14.55 15.87 -27.76
CA CYS A 52 13.97 15.39 -29.02
C CYS A 52 15.08 14.85 -29.94
N PRO A 53 14.97 13.59 -30.43
CA PRO A 53 15.99 12.95 -31.27
C PRO A 53 16.39 13.76 -32.50
N VAL A 54 15.40 14.38 -33.16
CA VAL A 54 15.57 15.13 -34.42
C VAL A 54 15.92 16.59 -34.17
N THR A 55 15.11 17.33 -33.41
CA THR A 55 15.30 18.80 -33.26
C THR A 55 16.37 19.17 -32.24
N LYS A 56 16.85 18.20 -31.44
CA LYS A 56 17.79 18.42 -30.31
C LYS A 56 17.30 19.43 -29.27
N GLN A 57 16.00 19.75 -29.26
CA GLN A 57 15.38 20.63 -28.28
C GLN A 57 14.95 19.84 -27.02
N PRO A 58 15.01 20.45 -25.82
CA PRO A 58 14.57 19.81 -24.59
C PRO A 58 13.06 19.56 -24.63
N LEU A 59 12.65 18.35 -24.24
CA LEU A 59 11.26 17.97 -24.05
C LEU A 59 10.90 18.31 -22.59
N LEU A 60 10.04 19.31 -22.40
CA LEU A 60 9.69 19.82 -21.06
C LEU A 60 9.02 18.71 -20.22
N LEU A 61 9.65 18.37 -19.08
CA LEU A 61 9.24 17.30 -18.14
C LEU A 61 7.81 17.42 -17.60
N THR A 62 7.21 18.60 -17.65
CA THR A 62 5.83 18.83 -17.24
C THR A 62 4.79 18.39 -18.28
N ASN A 63 5.19 18.20 -19.55
CA ASN A 63 4.31 17.82 -20.66
C ASN A 63 4.92 16.68 -21.51
N LEU A 64 5.23 15.54 -20.89
CA LEU A 64 5.53 14.28 -21.60
C LEU A 64 4.30 13.68 -22.32
N SER A 65 3.30 14.50 -22.66
CA SER A 65 2.09 14.08 -23.36
C SER A 65 2.43 13.77 -24.82
N LEU A 66 2.77 12.51 -25.09
CA LEU A 66 2.81 11.97 -26.45
C LEU A 66 1.41 12.09 -27.03
N THR A 67 1.23 13.00 -27.99
CA THR A 67 -0.08 13.26 -28.59
C THR A 67 -0.28 12.30 -29.76
N PRO A 68 -1.27 11.40 -29.74
CA PRO A 68 -1.49 10.47 -30.85
C PRO A 68 -1.78 11.20 -32.17
N ASN A 69 -1.10 10.81 -33.25
CA ASN A 69 -1.32 11.36 -34.59
C ASN A 69 -2.25 10.44 -35.39
N HIS A 70 -3.55 10.52 -35.08
CA HIS A 70 -4.57 9.66 -35.70
C HIS A 70 -4.68 9.86 -37.22
N THR A 71 -4.43 11.07 -37.72
CA THR A 71 -4.45 11.36 -39.15
C THR A 71 -3.35 10.59 -39.87
N LEU A 72 -2.11 10.66 -39.38
CA LEU A 72 -0.99 9.92 -39.96
C LEU A 72 -1.19 8.42 -39.85
N HIS A 73 -1.73 7.94 -38.73
CA HIS A 73 -2.06 6.52 -38.55
C HIS A 73 -3.03 6.02 -39.63
N ARG A 74 -4.11 6.77 -39.91
CA ARG A 74 -5.07 6.42 -40.97
C ARG A 74 -4.45 6.44 -42.37
N LEU A 75 -3.57 7.40 -42.65
CA LEU A 75 -2.85 7.49 -43.93
C LEU A 75 -1.91 6.30 -44.13
N ILE A 76 -1.16 5.91 -43.08
CA ILE A 76 -0.29 4.72 -43.10
C ILE A 76 -1.12 3.45 -43.35
N GLN A 77 -2.26 3.30 -42.66
CA GLN A 77 -3.16 2.15 -42.86
C GLN A 77 -3.72 2.08 -44.29
N ALA A 78 -4.18 3.21 -44.82
CA ALA A 78 -4.66 3.29 -46.20
C ALA A 78 -3.56 2.92 -47.20
N TRP A 79 -2.34 3.41 -46.98
CA TRP A 79 -1.19 3.09 -47.83
C TRP A 79 -0.80 1.60 -47.76
N CYS A 80 -0.79 1.00 -46.57
CA CYS A 80 -0.51 -0.44 -46.38
C CYS A 80 -1.56 -1.34 -47.06
N THR A 81 -2.80 -0.85 -47.20
CA THR A 81 -3.87 -1.58 -47.90
C THR A 81 -3.56 -1.72 -49.39
N ASN A 82 -2.97 -0.68 -49.98
CA ASN A 82 -2.58 -0.64 -51.40
C ASN A 82 -1.20 -1.25 -51.66
N ASN A 83 -0.39 -1.48 -50.62
CA ASN A 83 0.98 -1.99 -50.72
C ASN A 83 1.14 -3.28 -49.88
N PRO A 84 0.66 -4.44 -50.39
CA PRO A 84 0.53 -5.67 -49.61
C PRO A 84 1.87 -6.23 -49.09
N ASN A 85 2.98 -5.91 -49.74
CA ASN A 85 4.34 -6.32 -49.34
C ASN A 85 4.82 -5.64 -48.06
N PHE A 86 4.20 -4.51 -47.67
CA PHE A 86 4.52 -3.75 -46.45
C PHE A 86 3.46 -3.91 -45.36
N ARG A 87 2.57 -4.91 -45.50
CA ARG A 87 1.59 -5.25 -44.46
C ARG A 87 2.36 -5.59 -43.19
N ILE A 88 2.21 -4.75 -42.18
CA ILE A 88 2.52 -5.11 -40.81
C ILE A 88 1.61 -6.31 -40.48
N GLU A 89 2.20 -7.49 -40.28
CA GLU A 89 1.48 -8.68 -39.83
C GLU A 89 0.59 -8.31 -38.63
N HIS A 90 -0.73 -8.41 -38.84
CA HIS A 90 -1.77 -8.45 -37.83
C HIS A 90 -1.47 -7.71 -36.51
N ILE A 91 -1.58 -6.37 -36.53
CA ILE A 91 -1.94 -5.65 -35.32
C ILE A 91 -3.45 -5.90 -35.13
N PRO A 92 -3.92 -6.57 -34.06
CA PRO A 92 -5.34 -6.48 -33.72
C PRO A 92 -5.61 -5.00 -33.55
N ASN A 93 -6.49 -4.46 -34.40
CA ASN A 93 -6.97 -3.09 -34.35
C ASN A 93 -6.99 -2.65 -32.87
N PRO A 94 -6.27 -1.60 -32.44
CA PRO A 94 -6.51 -1.07 -31.11
C PRO A 94 -7.97 -0.65 -31.15
N LYS A 95 -8.85 -1.51 -30.64
CA LYS A 95 -10.26 -1.21 -30.50
C LYS A 95 -10.27 0.15 -29.85
N SER A 96 -10.88 1.14 -30.49
CA SER A 96 -10.95 2.46 -29.92
C SER A 96 -11.37 2.29 -28.46
N THR A 97 -10.70 2.98 -27.53
CA THR A 97 -10.96 2.85 -26.09
C THR A 97 -12.45 2.97 -25.75
N ILE A 98 -13.21 3.67 -26.60
CA ILE A 98 -14.67 3.78 -26.58
C ILE A 98 -15.39 2.44 -26.88
N ASP A 99 -15.01 1.70 -27.94
CA ASP A 99 -15.62 0.39 -28.27
C ASP A 99 -15.34 -0.66 -27.18
N GLN A 100 -14.14 -0.64 -26.60
CA GLN A 100 -13.80 -1.51 -25.48
C GLN A 100 -14.59 -1.16 -24.22
N THR A 101 -14.75 0.13 -23.90
CA THR A 101 -15.56 0.57 -22.75
C THR A 101 -17.01 0.14 -22.92
N HIS A 102 -17.59 0.29 -24.12
CA HIS A 102 -18.96 -0.15 -24.41
C HIS A 102 -19.11 -1.68 -24.26
N GLN A 103 -18.13 -2.46 -24.73
CA GLN A 103 -18.10 -3.92 -24.53
C GLN A 103 -18.07 -4.29 -23.05
N ILE A 104 -17.27 -3.58 -22.23
CA ILE A 104 -17.22 -3.80 -20.78
C ILE A 104 -18.58 -3.46 -20.15
N VAL A 105 -19.17 -2.31 -20.47
CA VAL A 105 -20.50 -1.92 -19.94
C VAL A 105 -21.54 -3.00 -20.24
N LYS A 106 -21.54 -3.56 -21.46
CA LYS A 106 -22.44 -4.68 -21.83
C LYS A 106 -22.18 -5.94 -20.99
N LEU A 107 -20.91 -6.28 -20.73
CA LEU A 107 -20.56 -7.40 -19.85
C LEU A 107 -21.06 -7.19 -18.42
N LEU A 108 -20.94 -5.96 -17.91
CA LEU A 108 -21.42 -5.61 -16.56
C LEU A 108 -22.96 -5.66 -16.48
N THR A 109 -23.68 -5.14 -17.48
CA THR A 109 -25.15 -5.18 -17.48
C THR A 109 -25.67 -6.61 -17.57
N GLU A 110 -25.08 -7.45 -18.42
CA GLU A 110 -25.42 -8.87 -18.50
C GLU A 110 -25.19 -9.58 -17.16
N ALA A 111 -24.08 -9.31 -16.46
CA ALA A 111 -23.80 -9.92 -15.16
C ALA A 111 -24.78 -9.45 -14.06
N LYS A 112 -25.22 -8.19 -14.11
CA LYS A 112 -26.25 -7.67 -13.20
C LYS A 112 -27.61 -8.33 -13.42
N SER A 113 -27.94 -8.69 -14.66
CA SER A 113 -29.21 -9.35 -15.00
C SER A 113 -29.20 -10.86 -14.76
N PHE A 114 -28.04 -11.51 -14.80
CA PHE A 114 -27.91 -12.96 -14.71
C PHE A 114 -26.82 -13.36 -13.69
N PRO A 115 -27.20 -13.69 -12.43
CA PRO A 115 -26.26 -14.03 -11.36
C PRO A 115 -25.27 -15.16 -11.72
N ASP A 116 -25.72 -16.17 -12.47
CA ASP A 116 -24.89 -17.29 -12.91
C ASP A 116 -23.69 -16.87 -13.77
N LYS A 117 -23.76 -15.68 -14.39
CA LYS A 117 -22.69 -15.12 -15.22
C LYS A 117 -21.71 -14.24 -14.44
N LEU A 118 -21.99 -13.93 -13.17
CA LEU A 118 -21.21 -12.99 -12.37
C LEU A 118 -19.74 -13.42 -12.26
N LEU A 119 -19.48 -14.65 -11.85
CA LEU A 119 -18.13 -15.18 -11.71
C LEU A 119 -17.35 -15.15 -13.04
N LYS A 120 -18.03 -15.50 -14.15
CA LYS A 120 -17.43 -15.45 -15.49
C LYS A 120 -17.09 -14.02 -15.90
N CYS A 121 -17.96 -13.06 -15.55
CA CYS A 121 -17.73 -11.65 -15.79
C CYS A 121 -16.50 -11.15 -15.02
N ILE A 122 -16.42 -11.41 -13.71
CA ILE A 122 -15.28 -10.99 -12.87
C ILE A 122 -13.97 -11.57 -13.39
N ARG A 123 -13.93 -12.86 -13.75
CA ARG A 123 -12.75 -13.48 -14.38
C ARG A 123 -12.36 -12.81 -15.69
N ARG A 124 -13.35 -12.37 -16.49
CA ARG A 124 -13.09 -11.60 -17.71
C ARG A 124 -12.52 -10.22 -17.39
N LEU A 125 -13.07 -9.51 -16.40
CA LEU A 125 -12.53 -8.21 -15.94
C LEU A 125 -11.09 -8.36 -15.47
N ARG A 126 -10.77 -9.44 -14.75
CA ARG A 126 -9.39 -9.77 -14.34
C ARG A 126 -8.46 -9.90 -15.55
N SER A 127 -8.85 -10.67 -16.56
CA SER A 127 -8.03 -10.81 -17.77
C SER A 127 -7.78 -9.47 -18.46
N ILE A 128 -8.80 -8.61 -18.55
CA ILE A 128 -8.70 -7.28 -19.16
C ILE A 128 -7.77 -6.37 -18.33
N ALA A 129 -7.87 -6.41 -17.00
CA ALA A 129 -7.05 -5.59 -16.10
C ALA A 129 -5.55 -5.95 -16.14
N LEU A 130 -5.22 -7.21 -16.42
CA LEU A 130 -3.84 -7.69 -16.48
C LEU A 130 -3.14 -7.38 -17.82
N GLU A 131 -3.90 -7.12 -18.88
CA GLU A 131 -3.37 -6.90 -20.23
C GLU A 131 -2.66 -5.54 -20.38
N SER A 132 -3.21 -4.44 -19.84
CA SER A 132 -2.58 -3.11 -19.94
C SER A 132 -3.12 -2.10 -18.92
N GLU A 133 -2.37 -1.04 -18.63
CA GLU A 133 -2.86 0.11 -17.82
C GLU A 133 -3.99 0.88 -18.53
N SER A 134 -3.95 0.99 -19.86
CA SER A 134 -5.05 1.58 -20.65
C SER A 134 -6.37 0.83 -20.45
N ASN A 135 -6.32 -0.49 -20.32
CA ASN A 135 -7.49 -1.30 -20.03
C ASN A 135 -8.06 -1.01 -18.63
N LYS A 136 -7.22 -0.71 -17.63
CA LYS A 136 -7.69 -0.33 -16.28
C LYS A 136 -8.46 0.97 -16.30
N ILE A 137 -8.01 1.94 -17.09
CA ILE A 137 -8.74 3.22 -17.31
C ILE A 137 -10.09 2.97 -17.99
N CYS A 138 -10.16 2.04 -18.95
CA CYS A 138 -11.43 1.63 -19.57
C CYS A 138 -12.37 0.93 -18.57
N LEU A 139 -11.83 0.06 -17.72
CA LEU A 139 -12.60 -0.62 -16.66
C LEU A 139 -13.19 0.40 -15.67
N GLU A 140 -12.39 1.37 -15.25
CA GLU A 140 -12.86 2.49 -14.43
C GLU A 140 -13.98 3.26 -15.12
N SER A 141 -13.76 3.69 -16.37
CA SER A 141 -14.72 4.47 -17.16
C SER A 141 -16.04 3.72 -17.41
N ALA A 142 -16.00 2.39 -17.44
CA ALA A 142 -17.17 1.53 -17.57
C ALA A 142 -17.94 1.31 -16.24
N GLY A 143 -17.43 1.79 -15.11
CA GLY A 143 -18.03 1.57 -13.79
C GLY A 143 -17.72 0.19 -13.20
N ALA A 144 -16.63 -0.46 -13.63
CA ALA A 144 -16.26 -1.79 -13.13
C ALA A 144 -15.89 -1.77 -11.63
N ILE A 145 -15.34 -0.66 -11.12
CA ILE A 145 -14.96 -0.51 -9.71
C ILE A 145 -16.19 -0.65 -8.80
N ASP A 146 -17.25 0.12 -9.06
CA ASP A 146 -18.50 0.08 -8.27
C ASP A 146 -19.17 -1.29 -8.41
N PHE A 147 -19.11 -1.90 -9.59
CA PHE A 147 -19.62 -3.25 -9.82
C PHE A 147 -18.87 -4.31 -8.99
N LEU A 148 -17.53 -4.27 -8.99
CA LEU A 148 -16.71 -5.20 -8.21
C LEU A 148 -16.92 -4.99 -6.71
N ALA A 149 -16.96 -3.72 -6.26
CA ALA A 149 -17.18 -3.39 -4.85
C ALA A 149 -18.59 -3.82 -4.39
N SER A 150 -19.62 -3.65 -5.22
CA SER A 150 -20.97 -4.17 -4.91
C SER A 150 -21.06 -5.70 -4.96
N SER A 151 -20.18 -6.37 -5.71
CA SER A 151 -20.09 -7.84 -5.71
C SER A 151 -19.50 -8.40 -4.41
N LEU A 152 -18.77 -7.58 -3.63
CA LEU A 152 -18.32 -7.93 -2.28
C LEU A 152 -19.42 -7.76 -1.22
N LYS A 153 -20.51 -7.06 -1.55
CA LYS A 153 -21.58 -6.81 -0.61
C LYS A 153 -22.33 -8.11 -0.35
N ASN A 154 -22.19 -8.63 0.85
CA ASN A 154 -22.98 -9.77 1.27
C ASN A 154 -24.44 -9.34 1.51
N ASN A 155 -25.36 -9.80 0.67
CA ASN A 155 -26.80 -9.60 0.85
C ASN A 155 -27.49 -10.79 1.55
N HIS A 156 -26.78 -11.88 1.87
CA HIS A 156 -27.39 -13.12 2.33
C HIS A 156 -26.67 -13.78 3.51
N GLN A 157 -27.46 -14.28 4.46
CA GLN A 157 -27.01 -15.12 5.58
C GLN A 157 -26.54 -16.52 5.15
N GLU A 158 -26.25 -16.71 3.86
CA GLU A 158 -25.90 -18.02 3.27
C GLU A 158 -24.40 -18.07 2.98
N GLU A 159 -23.67 -18.73 3.88
CA GLU A 159 -22.26 -19.11 3.74
C GLU A 159 -22.10 -20.22 2.67
N SER A 160 -22.48 -19.94 1.42
CA SER A 160 -22.27 -20.86 0.31
C SER A 160 -20.86 -20.73 -0.26
N SER A 161 -20.27 -21.86 -0.67
CA SER A 161 -18.92 -21.90 -1.26
C SER A 161 -18.80 -21.02 -2.51
N ASP A 162 -19.88 -20.84 -3.28
CA ASP A 162 -19.86 -20.07 -4.52
C ASP A 162 -19.75 -18.56 -4.29
N VAL A 163 -20.37 -18.05 -3.21
CA VAL A 163 -20.28 -16.62 -2.84
C VAL A 163 -18.84 -16.26 -2.44
N MET A 164 -18.16 -17.12 -1.66
CA MET A 164 -16.77 -16.88 -1.26
C MET A 164 -15.83 -16.80 -2.46
N ILE A 165 -16.04 -17.64 -3.49
CA ILE A 165 -15.23 -17.62 -4.72
C ILE A 165 -15.41 -16.30 -5.48
N ILE A 166 -16.64 -15.77 -5.50
CA ILE A 166 -16.94 -14.47 -6.13
C ILE A 166 -16.24 -13.34 -5.39
N GLU A 167 -16.31 -13.31 -4.05
CA GLU A 167 -15.64 -12.31 -3.23
C GLU A 167 -14.12 -12.36 -3.41
N ASP A 168 -13.55 -13.56 -3.41
CA ASP A 168 -12.12 -13.81 -3.58
C ASP A 168 -11.60 -13.28 -4.93
N GLU A 169 -12.35 -13.52 -6.02
CA GLU A 169 -11.96 -13.00 -7.33
C GLU A 169 -12.22 -11.50 -7.46
N ALA A 170 -13.32 -10.98 -6.92
CA ALA A 170 -13.64 -9.56 -6.99
C ALA A 170 -12.59 -8.71 -6.26
N ILE A 171 -12.18 -9.13 -5.06
CA ILE A 171 -11.20 -8.38 -4.26
C ILE A 171 -9.81 -8.39 -4.88
N GLU A 172 -9.42 -9.50 -5.52
CA GLU A 172 -8.16 -9.59 -6.27
C GLU A 172 -8.13 -8.59 -7.42
N VAL A 173 -9.21 -8.49 -8.21
CA VAL A 173 -9.32 -7.51 -9.30
C VAL A 173 -9.26 -6.08 -8.75
N LEU A 174 -9.98 -5.78 -7.67
CA LEU A 174 -9.94 -4.45 -7.05
C LEU A 174 -8.54 -4.01 -6.63
N VAL A 175 -7.74 -4.92 -6.06
CA VAL A 175 -6.34 -4.63 -5.72
C VAL A 175 -5.50 -4.39 -6.98
N GLN A 176 -5.70 -5.17 -8.04
CA GLN A 176 -4.97 -5.01 -9.31
C GLN A 176 -5.26 -3.69 -10.04
N LEU A 177 -6.46 -3.13 -9.84
CA LEU A 177 -6.87 -1.86 -10.40
C LEU A 177 -6.16 -0.65 -9.78
N ASN A 178 -5.41 -0.81 -8.67
CA ASN A 178 -4.65 0.26 -8.02
C ASN A 178 -5.48 1.53 -7.76
N LEU A 179 -6.58 1.37 -7.02
CA LEU A 179 -7.57 2.43 -6.78
C LEU A 179 -6.91 3.72 -6.27
N SER A 180 -7.26 4.84 -6.90
CA SER A 180 -6.84 6.18 -6.48
C SER A 180 -7.61 6.65 -5.24
N GLY A 181 -7.07 7.65 -4.54
CA GLY A 181 -7.71 8.20 -3.34
C GLY A 181 -9.14 8.70 -3.59
N SER A 182 -9.39 9.35 -4.73
CA SER A 182 -10.72 9.86 -5.08
C SER A 182 -11.73 8.75 -5.40
N GLN A 183 -11.27 7.62 -5.95
CA GLN A 183 -12.12 6.44 -6.18
C GLN A 183 -12.48 5.77 -4.86
N LEU A 184 -11.51 5.61 -3.96
CA LEU A 184 -11.74 5.06 -2.63
C LEU A 184 -12.70 5.94 -1.82
N GLU A 185 -12.54 7.26 -1.87
CA GLU A 185 -13.44 8.21 -1.20
C GLU A 185 -14.88 8.07 -1.71
N LYS A 186 -15.07 7.95 -3.04
CA LYS A 186 -16.40 7.69 -3.63
C LYS A 186 -17.00 6.36 -3.14
N LEU A 187 -16.21 5.29 -3.08
CA LEU A 187 -16.68 3.98 -2.61
C LEU A 187 -17.07 4.00 -1.12
N ILE A 188 -16.25 4.65 -0.27
CA ILE A 188 -16.50 4.74 1.18
C ILE A 188 -17.79 5.51 1.46
N ASN A 189 -18.05 6.57 0.70
CA ASN A 189 -19.22 7.43 0.89
C ASN A 189 -20.49 6.89 0.19
N ASN A 190 -20.39 5.80 -0.57
CA ASN A 190 -21.54 5.19 -1.22
C ASN A 190 -22.28 4.23 -0.27
N GLU A 191 -23.38 4.71 0.29
CA GLU A 191 -24.22 3.95 1.24
C GLU A 191 -24.75 2.64 0.68
N SER A 192 -24.92 2.53 -0.64
CA SER A 192 -25.43 1.30 -1.27
C SER A 192 -24.40 0.17 -1.25
N ILE A 193 -23.10 0.51 -1.34
CA ILE A 193 -21.99 -0.45 -1.45
C ILE A 193 -21.52 -0.89 -0.05
N GLN A 194 -21.51 0.03 0.93
CA GLN A 194 -20.99 -0.25 2.28
C GLN A 194 -19.58 -0.86 2.24
N PHE A 195 -18.67 -0.21 1.50
CA PHE A 195 -17.38 -0.78 1.12
C PHE A 195 -16.52 -1.24 2.30
N ILE A 196 -16.44 -0.45 3.38
CA ILE A 196 -15.68 -0.83 4.58
C ILE A 196 -16.25 -2.09 5.25
N GLU A 197 -17.58 -2.22 5.33
CA GLU A 197 -18.23 -3.39 5.93
C GLU A 197 -18.02 -4.64 5.05
N SER A 198 -18.05 -4.48 3.72
CA SER A 198 -17.76 -5.56 2.78
C SER A 198 -16.30 -6.04 2.91
N LEU A 199 -15.34 -5.14 3.02
CA LEU A 199 -13.94 -5.51 3.27
C LEU A 199 -13.75 -6.18 4.63
N PHE A 200 -14.47 -5.72 5.66
CA PHE A 200 -14.47 -6.35 6.98
C PHE A 200 -15.03 -7.79 6.91
N HIS A 201 -16.09 -8.03 6.14
CA HIS A 201 -16.63 -9.37 5.89
C HIS A 201 -15.57 -10.30 5.29
N VAL A 202 -14.89 -9.85 4.22
CA VAL A 202 -13.80 -10.62 3.59
C VAL A 202 -12.65 -10.86 4.57
N LEU A 203 -12.34 -9.90 5.46
CA LEU A 203 -11.30 -10.07 6.47
C LEU A 203 -11.62 -11.18 7.48
N ARG A 204 -12.91 -11.38 7.78
CA ARG A 204 -13.42 -12.34 8.77
C ARG A 204 -13.54 -13.76 8.22
N LEU A 205 -14.09 -13.91 7.01
CA LEU A 205 -14.43 -15.21 6.42
C LEU A 205 -13.54 -15.63 5.25
N GLY A 206 -12.86 -14.69 4.61
CA GLY A 206 -12.07 -14.95 3.42
C GLY A 206 -10.86 -15.85 3.68
N ASN A 207 -10.33 -16.42 2.61
CA ASN A 207 -9.06 -17.16 2.66
C ASN A 207 -7.87 -16.20 2.95
N ASN A 208 -6.68 -16.75 3.20
CA ASN A 208 -5.50 -15.93 3.52
C ASN A 208 -5.17 -14.87 2.45
N LYS A 209 -5.28 -15.20 1.16
CA LYS A 209 -5.00 -14.26 0.06
C LYS A 209 -6.01 -13.10 0.07
N SER A 210 -7.29 -13.41 0.20
CA SER A 210 -8.37 -12.40 0.23
C SER A 210 -8.29 -11.52 1.47
N ARG A 211 -7.96 -12.10 2.64
CA ARG A 211 -7.70 -11.34 3.87
C ARG A 211 -6.52 -10.37 3.71
N ALA A 212 -5.45 -10.78 3.03
CA ALA A 212 -4.33 -9.90 2.71
C ALA A 212 -4.76 -8.73 1.81
N TYR A 213 -5.53 -9.00 0.76
CA TYR A 213 -6.08 -7.97 -0.12
C TYR A 213 -7.06 -7.03 0.58
N ALA A 214 -7.96 -7.55 1.40
CA ALA A 214 -8.86 -6.77 2.24
C ALA A 214 -8.09 -5.84 3.17
N THR A 215 -7.03 -6.33 3.82
CA THR A 215 -6.17 -5.52 4.67
C THR A 215 -5.51 -4.38 3.90
N MET A 216 -5.02 -4.65 2.68
CA MET A 216 -4.41 -3.63 1.83
C MET A 216 -5.42 -2.56 1.40
N LEU A 217 -6.62 -2.96 0.98
CA LEU A 217 -7.68 -2.04 0.59
C LEU A 217 -8.20 -1.24 1.79
N LEU A 218 -8.38 -1.86 2.96
CA LEU A 218 -8.76 -1.17 4.20
C LEU A 218 -7.71 -0.12 4.57
N LYS A 219 -6.42 -0.47 4.50
CA LYS A 219 -5.33 0.48 4.74
C LYS A 219 -5.44 1.69 3.81
N SER A 220 -5.67 1.48 2.51
CA SER A 220 -5.79 2.59 1.56
C SER A 220 -7.10 3.38 1.73
N ALA A 221 -8.19 2.70 2.08
CA ALA A 221 -9.48 3.32 2.33
C ALA A 221 -9.44 4.24 3.55
N PHE A 222 -8.81 3.82 4.64
CA PHE A 222 -8.69 4.64 5.84
C PHE A 222 -7.71 5.81 5.71
N GLU A 223 -6.79 5.79 4.74
CA GLU A 223 -5.95 6.96 4.40
C GLU A 223 -6.74 8.13 3.81
N VAL A 224 -7.91 7.87 3.22
CA VAL A 224 -8.79 8.89 2.63
C VAL A 224 -10.14 8.99 3.34
N ALA A 225 -10.33 8.24 4.43
CA ALA A 225 -11.58 8.22 5.16
C ALA A 225 -11.81 9.51 5.95
N GLY A 226 -13.07 9.95 6.00
CA GLY A 226 -13.48 11.10 6.80
C GLY A 226 -13.39 10.85 8.31
N PRO A 227 -13.48 11.93 9.12
CA PRO A 227 -13.39 11.83 10.59
C PRO A 227 -14.50 10.98 11.20
N THR A 228 -15.69 10.94 10.59
CA THR A 228 -16.82 10.12 11.04
C THR A 228 -16.48 8.64 10.96
N GLN A 229 -15.95 8.18 9.82
CA GLN A 229 -15.55 6.79 9.61
C GLN A 229 -14.40 6.39 10.54
N LEU A 230 -13.41 7.28 10.71
CA LEU A 230 -12.27 7.03 11.59
C LEU A 230 -12.65 6.94 13.07
N ASN A 231 -13.68 7.67 13.51
CA ASN A 231 -14.17 7.65 14.89
C ASN A 231 -15.13 6.47 15.18
N CYS A 232 -15.83 5.99 14.16
CA CYS A 232 -16.87 4.95 14.27
C CYS A 232 -16.37 3.53 13.98
N VAL A 233 -15.06 3.28 14.08
CA VAL A 233 -14.49 1.94 13.87
C VAL A 233 -14.93 0.96 14.96
N LYS A 234 -15.50 -0.16 14.55
CA LYS A 234 -15.99 -1.25 15.44
C LYS A 234 -14.81 -2.02 16.06
N MET A 235 -15.02 -2.60 17.26
CA MET A 235 -13.98 -3.37 17.95
C MET A 235 -13.60 -4.64 17.18
N GLU A 236 -14.59 -5.26 16.55
CA GLU A 236 -14.47 -6.49 15.78
C GLU A 236 -13.51 -6.32 14.59
N LEU A 237 -13.46 -5.13 13.98
CA LEU A 237 -12.48 -4.84 12.95
C LEU A 237 -11.05 -4.85 13.51
N PHE A 238 -10.81 -4.34 14.72
CA PHE A 238 -9.50 -4.47 15.36
C PHE A 238 -9.14 -5.94 15.61
N VAL A 239 -10.08 -6.75 16.09
CA VAL A 239 -9.86 -8.20 16.31
C VAL A 239 -9.39 -8.86 15.01
N GLU A 240 -10.03 -8.60 13.88
CA GLU A 240 -9.65 -9.21 12.60
C GLU A 240 -8.33 -8.64 12.04
N ILE A 241 -8.04 -7.34 12.21
CA ILE A 241 -6.72 -6.77 11.85
C ILE A 241 -5.60 -7.42 12.68
N ILE A 242 -5.82 -7.60 13.99
CA ILE A 242 -4.88 -8.27 14.88
C ILE A 242 -4.74 -9.75 14.53
N ARG A 243 -5.81 -10.40 14.09
CA ARG A 243 -5.76 -11.77 13.56
C ARG A 243 -4.87 -11.88 12.32
N VAL A 244 -4.93 -10.92 11.39
CA VAL A 244 -4.01 -10.91 10.23
C VAL A 244 -2.56 -10.81 10.65
N LEU A 245 -2.26 -9.98 11.65
CA LEU A 245 -0.93 -9.83 12.22
C LEU A 245 -0.44 -11.11 12.91
N ARG A 246 -1.31 -11.77 13.68
CA ARG A 246 -1.00 -13.04 14.36
C ARG A 246 -0.78 -14.17 13.36
N ASP A 247 -1.63 -14.28 12.35
CA ASP A 247 -1.59 -15.35 11.36
C ASP A 247 -0.39 -15.20 10.39
N GLN A 248 0.27 -14.03 10.38
CA GLN A 248 1.47 -13.75 9.58
C GLN A 248 1.31 -14.12 8.10
N ILE A 249 0.15 -13.83 7.53
CA ILE A 249 -0.25 -14.24 6.18
C ILE A 249 0.80 -13.89 5.11
N SER A 250 1.32 -12.68 5.15
CA SER A 250 2.44 -12.23 4.31
C SER A 250 3.07 -10.96 4.88
N GLN A 251 4.32 -10.68 4.52
CA GLN A 251 4.99 -9.44 4.95
C GLN A 251 4.25 -8.18 4.48
N GLN A 252 3.63 -8.23 3.30
CA GLN A 252 2.86 -7.12 2.75
C GLN A 252 1.56 -6.90 3.55
N ALA A 253 0.85 -7.97 3.90
CA ALA A 253 -0.35 -7.91 4.73
C ALA A 253 -0.01 -7.40 6.14
N SER A 254 1.03 -7.94 6.79
CA SER A 254 1.43 -7.50 8.13
C SER A 254 1.84 -6.02 8.14
N LYS A 255 2.57 -5.57 7.12
CA LYS A 255 2.92 -4.15 6.97
C LYS A 255 1.69 -3.27 6.75
N ALA A 256 0.74 -3.71 5.94
CA ALA A 256 -0.51 -2.98 5.70
C ALA A 256 -1.35 -2.90 6.99
N ALA A 257 -1.49 -4.00 7.73
CA ALA A 257 -2.19 -4.05 9.01
C ALA A 257 -1.55 -3.12 10.05
N LEU A 258 -0.22 -3.14 10.19
CA LEU A 258 0.48 -2.22 11.10
C LEU A 258 0.24 -0.76 10.72
N LYS A 259 0.31 -0.42 9.43
CA LYS A 259 0.04 0.95 8.96
C LYS A 259 -1.42 1.35 9.20
N LEU A 260 -2.36 0.45 8.96
CA LEU A 260 -3.77 0.67 9.24
C LEU A 260 -4.01 0.97 10.72
N LEU A 261 -3.42 0.19 11.64
CA LEU A 261 -3.48 0.48 13.08
C LEU A 261 -2.93 1.89 13.41
N LEU A 262 -1.80 2.26 12.80
CA LEU A 262 -1.19 3.58 13.02
C LEU A 262 -2.04 4.74 12.49
N GLU A 263 -2.82 4.52 11.43
CA GLU A 263 -3.80 5.49 10.93
C GLU A 263 -4.99 5.64 11.87
N LEU A 264 -5.38 4.56 12.57
CA LEU A 264 -6.52 4.55 13.48
C LEU A 264 -6.20 5.05 14.89
N PHE A 265 -4.95 4.95 15.34
CA PHE A 265 -4.51 5.31 16.71
C PHE A 265 -4.47 6.81 17.10
N PRO A 266 -4.50 7.80 16.19
CA PRO A 266 -4.74 9.19 16.58
C PRO A 266 -6.07 9.37 17.35
N TRP A 267 -7.04 8.47 17.13
CA TRP A 267 -8.34 8.49 17.78
C TRP A 267 -8.30 7.70 19.10
N GLY A 268 -8.49 8.40 20.23
CA GLY A 268 -8.32 7.83 21.57
C GLY A 268 -9.11 6.54 21.82
N ARG A 269 -10.39 6.52 21.43
CA ARG A 269 -11.28 5.35 21.60
C ARG A 269 -10.81 4.13 20.81
N ASN A 270 -10.19 4.34 19.65
CA ASN A 270 -9.68 3.26 18.82
C ASN A 270 -8.51 2.53 19.49
N ARG A 271 -7.70 3.25 20.27
CA ARG A 271 -6.62 2.63 21.05
C ARG A 271 -7.18 1.66 22.09
N ILE A 272 -8.21 2.05 22.82
CA ILE A 272 -8.86 1.20 23.83
C ILE A 272 -9.44 -0.06 23.17
N LYS A 273 -10.22 0.11 22.10
CA LYS A 273 -10.77 -1.03 21.33
C LYS A 273 -9.69 -1.96 20.78
N ALA A 274 -8.56 -1.41 20.33
CA ALA A 274 -7.44 -2.22 19.86
C ALA A 274 -6.77 -3.00 21.00
N VAL A 275 -6.63 -2.40 22.19
CA VAL A 275 -6.14 -3.10 23.39
C VAL A 275 -7.08 -4.25 23.76
N GLU A 276 -8.39 -4.00 23.83
CA GLU A 276 -9.42 -5.02 24.10
C GLU A 276 -9.43 -6.14 23.05
N GLY A 277 -9.14 -5.80 21.79
CA GLY A 277 -8.95 -6.75 20.70
C GLY A 277 -7.63 -7.53 20.73
N GLY A 278 -6.80 -7.38 21.77
CA GLY A 278 -5.56 -8.13 21.97
C GLY A 278 -4.34 -7.56 21.23
N ALA A 279 -4.38 -6.30 20.78
CA ALA A 279 -3.29 -5.71 19.99
C ALA A 279 -1.96 -5.70 20.73
N VAL A 280 -1.95 -5.40 22.04
CA VAL A 280 -0.70 -5.30 22.81
C VAL A 280 0.03 -6.63 22.86
N LEU A 281 -0.68 -7.72 23.15
CA LEU A 281 -0.12 -9.08 23.18
C LEU A 281 0.50 -9.44 21.83
N VAL A 282 -0.27 -9.33 20.75
CA VAL A 282 0.21 -9.72 19.42
C VAL A 282 1.40 -8.85 18.98
N LEU A 283 1.38 -7.55 19.25
CA LEU A 283 2.50 -6.66 18.90
C LEU A 283 3.77 -7.00 19.69
N ILE A 284 3.66 -7.43 20.95
CA ILE A 284 4.83 -7.87 21.73
C ILE A 284 5.40 -9.16 21.15
N GLU A 285 4.56 -10.15 20.86
CA GLU A 285 4.98 -11.42 20.23
C GLU A 285 5.65 -11.18 18.87
N LEU A 286 5.05 -10.33 18.03
CA LEU A 286 5.67 -9.92 16.77
C LEU A 286 7.02 -9.23 16.95
N LEU A 287 7.18 -8.43 18.01
CA LEU A 287 8.44 -7.74 18.28
C LEU A 287 9.54 -8.72 18.73
N ILE A 288 9.20 -9.82 19.38
CA ILE A 288 10.15 -10.87 19.77
C ILE A 288 10.82 -11.43 18.52
N ASP A 289 10.03 -11.78 17.51
CA ASP A 289 10.50 -12.40 16.27
C ASP A 289 11.04 -11.40 15.24
N ALA A 290 10.66 -10.12 15.33
CA ALA A 290 11.06 -9.11 14.36
C ALA A 290 12.59 -8.91 14.31
N SER A 291 13.21 -9.25 13.18
CA SER A 291 14.64 -9.08 12.95
C SER A 291 14.97 -7.88 12.06
N ASP A 292 14.02 -7.38 11.26
CA ASP A 292 14.24 -6.26 10.37
C ASP A 292 13.89 -4.90 11.02
N ARG A 293 14.58 -3.87 10.54
CA ARG A 293 14.44 -2.50 11.05
C ARG A 293 13.01 -1.95 10.88
N ARG A 294 12.38 -2.15 9.71
CA ARG A 294 11.12 -1.47 9.37
C ARG A 294 9.96 -2.03 10.18
N SER A 295 9.91 -3.35 10.37
CA SER A 295 8.88 -3.99 11.21
C SER A 295 9.03 -3.57 12.66
N CYS A 296 10.26 -3.57 13.20
CA CYS A 296 10.50 -3.09 14.56
C CYS A 296 10.06 -1.64 14.76
N GLU A 297 10.32 -0.75 13.79
CA GLU A 297 9.86 0.64 13.84
C GLU A 297 8.34 0.73 13.92
N LEU A 298 7.61 0.06 13.02
CA LEU A 298 6.15 0.11 12.99
C LEU A 298 5.52 -0.46 14.27
N ILE A 299 6.00 -1.62 14.73
CA ILE A 299 5.49 -2.29 15.94
C ILE A 299 5.72 -1.40 17.18
N LEU A 300 6.91 -0.80 17.32
CA LEU A 300 7.19 0.09 18.46
C LEU A 300 6.43 1.41 18.38
N ILE A 301 6.13 1.93 17.18
CA ILE A 301 5.22 3.07 17.04
C ILE A 301 3.81 2.69 17.50
N ALA A 302 3.32 1.51 17.14
CA ALA A 302 2.02 1.02 17.58
C ALA A 302 1.96 0.86 19.10
N LEU A 303 2.94 0.17 19.70
CA LEU A 303 3.04 -0.03 21.14
C LEU A 303 3.17 1.29 21.92
N ASP A 304 3.96 2.24 21.42
CA ASP A 304 4.09 3.59 22.01
C ASP A 304 2.74 4.32 22.05
N LYS A 305 1.95 4.24 20.97
CA LYS A 305 0.60 4.82 20.93
C LYS A 305 -0.36 4.16 21.91
N LEU A 306 -0.33 2.83 22.01
CA LEU A 306 -1.17 2.05 22.93
C LEU A 306 -0.79 2.29 24.39
N CYS A 307 0.50 2.36 24.72
CA CYS A 307 0.99 2.75 26.05
C CYS A 307 0.66 4.20 26.43
N GLY A 308 0.09 4.97 25.50
CA GLY A 308 -0.47 6.29 25.77
C GLY A 308 -1.82 6.27 26.51
N CYS A 309 -2.49 5.12 26.68
CA CYS A 309 -3.68 4.97 27.53
C CYS A 309 -3.42 3.98 28.69
N ALA A 310 -4.29 3.97 29.70
CA ALA A 310 -4.07 3.17 30.92
C ALA A 310 -4.22 1.66 30.64
N GLU A 311 -5.19 1.29 29.83
CA GLU A 311 -5.49 -0.06 29.38
C GLU A 311 -4.30 -0.65 28.63
N GLY A 312 -3.72 0.11 27.70
CA GLY A 312 -2.56 -0.35 26.93
C GLY A 312 -1.32 -0.54 27.80
N ARG A 313 -1.11 0.28 28.83
CA ARG A 313 -0.03 0.07 29.80
C ARG A 313 -0.27 -1.16 30.69
N ALA A 314 -1.52 -1.36 31.12
CA ALA A 314 -1.89 -2.52 31.93
C ALA A 314 -1.63 -3.82 31.16
N GLU A 315 -2.11 -3.92 29.92
CA GLU A 315 -1.86 -5.09 29.07
C GLU A 315 -0.37 -5.27 28.73
N PHE A 316 0.36 -4.18 28.50
CA PHE A 316 1.80 -4.25 28.23
C PHE A 316 2.58 -4.84 29.41
N LEU A 317 2.21 -4.48 30.64
CA LEU A 317 2.81 -4.99 31.87
C LEU A 317 2.31 -6.40 32.25
N ASN A 318 1.10 -6.76 31.81
CA ASN A 318 0.55 -8.11 31.98
C ASN A 318 1.32 -9.13 31.12
N HIS A 319 1.88 -8.68 30.00
CA HIS A 319 2.70 -9.51 29.13
C HIS A 319 4.12 -9.70 29.69
N GLY A 320 4.49 -10.93 30.06
CA GLY A 320 5.77 -11.22 30.73
C GLY A 320 7.05 -10.84 29.94
N ALA A 321 6.95 -10.68 28.62
CA ALA A 321 8.06 -10.22 27.78
C ALA A 321 8.09 -8.70 27.50
N GLY A 322 7.06 -7.93 27.90
CA GLY A 322 6.86 -6.54 27.44
C GLY A 322 8.06 -5.63 27.71
N LEU A 323 8.45 -5.47 28.97
CA LEU A 323 9.60 -4.65 29.37
C LEU A 323 10.91 -5.17 28.77
N ALA A 324 11.10 -6.50 28.78
CA ALA A 324 12.31 -7.14 28.29
C ALA A 324 12.52 -6.90 26.79
N ILE A 325 11.49 -7.12 25.97
CA ILE A 325 11.64 -6.99 24.52
C ILE A 325 11.83 -5.53 24.09
N VAL A 326 11.10 -4.59 24.70
CA VAL A 326 11.26 -3.16 24.39
C VAL A 326 12.66 -2.69 24.78
N SER A 327 13.13 -3.05 25.99
CA SER A 327 14.49 -2.78 26.43
C SER A 327 15.54 -3.34 25.46
N LYS A 328 15.37 -4.60 25.04
CA LYS A 328 16.28 -5.28 24.10
C LYS A 328 16.39 -4.58 22.74
N LYS A 329 15.32 -3.96 22.25
CA LYS A 329 15.28 -3.30 20.92
C LYS A 329 15.87 -1.89 20.91
N ILE A 330 15.90 -1.19 22.06
CA ILE A 330 16.56 0.12 22.17
C ILE A 330 18.03 0.00 21.69
N LEU A 331 18.56 1.01 20.99
CA LEU A 331 19.92 1.03 20.40
C LEU A 331 20.25 -0.10 19.40
N ARG A 332 19.29 -0.96 19.00
CA ARG A 332 19.60 -2.12 18.15
C ARG A 332 19.51 -1.84 16.64
N PHE A 333 18.60 -0.98 16.21
CA PHE A 333 18.28 -0.82 14.79
C PHE A 333 18.32 0.63 14.28
N SER A 334 17.71 1.57 15.01
CA SER A 334 17.65 2.97 14.58
C SER A 334 17.40 3.93 15.75
N HIS A 335 17.63 5.22 15.51
CA HIS A 335 17.23 6.27 16.46
C HIS A 335 15.72 6.31 16.69
N VAL A 336 14.91 5.99 15.67
CA VAL A 336 13.43 5.93 15.79
C VAL A 336 13.03 4.79 16.72
N VAL A 337 13.57 3.59 16.52
CA VAL A 337 13.36 2.44 17.42
C VAL A 337 13.74 2.79 18.86
N SER A 338 14.90 3.42 19.03
CA SER A 338 15.39 3.82 20.36
C SER A 338 14.50 4.87 21.02
N ASP A 339 14.11 5.91 20.30
CA ASP A 339 13.20 6.96 20.80
C ASP A 339 11.82 6.41 21.16
N ARG A 340 11.26 5.49 20.36
CA ARG A 340 9.99 4.80 20.66
C ARG A 340 10.10 3.89 21.88
N GLY A 341 11.15 3.08 21.98
CA GLY A 341 11.37 2.23 23.15
C GLY A 341 11.53 3.05 24.44
N VAL A 342 12.30 4.13 24.41
CA VAL A 342 12.44 5.03 25.57
C VAL A 342 11.12 5.71 25.92
N ARG A 343 10.28 6.11 24.93
CA ARG A 343 8.95 6.66 25.22
C ARG A 343 8.01 5.66 25.89
N ILE A 344 8.01 4.40 25.46
CA ILE A 344 7.23 3.35 26.10
C ILE A 344 7.66 3.22 27.57
N LEU A 345 8.96 3.07 27.82
CA LEU A 345 9.50 2.99 29.20
C LEU A 345 9.17 4.24 30.01
N ALA A 346 9.25 5.44 29.41
CA ALA A 346 8.86 6.69 30.07
C ALA A 346 7.40 6.69 30.50
N SER A 347 6.50 6.23 29.62
CA SER A 347 5.07 6.15 29.91
C SER A 347 4.79 5.20 31.09
N ILE A 348 5.43 4.03 31.09
CA ILE A 348 5.34 3.07 32.19
C ILE A 348 5.89 3.67 33.49
N CYS A 349 7.11 4.22 33.47
CA CYS A 349 7.74 4.80 34.66
C CYS A 349 6.97 5.98 35.24
N LYS A 350 6.28 6.76 34.41
CA LYS A 350 5.54 7.94 34.87
C LYS A 350 4.16 7.59 35.44
N TYR A 351 3.47 6.61 34.86
CA TYR A 351 2.05 6.38 35.15
C TYR A 351 1.71 5.00 35.70
N SER A 352 2.67 4.06 35.71
CA SER A 352 2.45 2.66 36.09
C SER A 352 3.62 2.06 36.88
N ALA A 353 4.50 2.91 37.44
CA ALA A 353 5.63 2.47 38.24
C ALA A 353 5.16 1.93 39.60
N THR A 354 5.27 0.62 39.79
CA THR A 354 5.17 -0.05 41.09
C THR A 354 6.55 -0.60 41.48
N PRO A 355 6.82 -0.90 42.76
CA PRO A 355 8.09 -1.52 43.17
C PRO A 355 8.42 -2.79 42.36
N ARG A 356 7.41 -3.61 42.05
CA ARG A 356 7.56 -4.80 41.21
C ARG A 356 8.00 -4.45 39.79
N VAL A 357 7.37 -3.46 39.15
CA VAL A 357 7.73 -3.00 37.79
C VAL A 357 9.15 -2.44 37.77
N LEU A 358 9.53 -1.62 38.76
CA LEU A 358 10.87 -1.04 38.85
C LEU A 358 11.96 -2.10 39.08
N GLN A 359 11.64 -3.15 39.85
CA GLN A 359 12.52 -4.30 40.04
C GLN A 359 12.64 -5.14 38.77
N GLU A 360 11.54 -5.38 38.06
CA GLU A 360 11.56 -6.09 36.77
C GLU A 360 12.40 -5.34 35.74
N MET A 361 12.22 -4.02 35.62
CA MET A 361 13.05 -3.17 34.77
C MET A 361 14.54 -3.30 35.06
N LEU A 362 14.92 -3.51 36.32
CA LEU A 362 16.29 -3.81 36.72
C LEU A 362 16.76 -5.14 36.13
N ILE A 363 15.99 -6.20 36.39
CA ILE A 363 16.31 -7.59 36.04
C ILE A 363 16.44 -7.75 34.52
N VAL A 364 15.54 -7.12 33.75
CA VAL A 364 15.55 -7.20 32.27
C VAL A 364 16.54 -6.23 31.62
N GLY A 365 17.33 -5.50 32.41
CA GLY A 365 18.37 -4.60 31.94
C GLY A 365 17.87 -3.29 31.32
N ALA A 366 16.62 -2.90 31.57
CA ALA A 366 16.06 -1.63 31.06
C ALA A 366 16.80 -0.42 31.64
N VAL A 367 17.17 -0.46 32.92
CA VAL A 367 17.92 0.62 33.58
C VAL A 367 19.29 0.83 32.90
N ASN A 368 20.01 -0.25 32.61
CA ASN A 368 21.29 -0.20 31.90
C ASN A 368 21.14 0.43 30.53
N LYS A 369 20.08 0.05 29.84
CA LYS A 369 19.78 0.56 28.52
C LYS A 369 19.54 2.06 28.52
N LEU A 370 18.80 2.57 29.51
CA LEU A 370 18.57 4.00 29.70
C LEU A 370 19.88 4.75 29.97
N CYS A 371 20.76 4.20 30.82
CA CYS A 371 22.07 4.80 31.05
C CYS A 371 22.93 4.83 29.77
N LEU A 372 22.92 3.76 28.97
CA LEU A 372 23.63 3.71 27.69
C LEU A 372 23.11 4.73 26.68
N VAL A 373 21.80 5.00 26.66
CA VAL A 373 21.20 6.06 25.82
C VAL A 373 21.81 7.44 26.11
N LEU A 374 22.20 7.72 27.37
CA LEU A 374 22.87 8.97 27.74
C LEU A 374 24.32 9.06 27.21
N GLN A 375 24.93 7.93 26.87
CA GLN A 375 26.34 7.86 26.45
C GLN A 375 26.54 7.86 24.94
N VAL A 376 25.63 7.24 24.21
CA VAL A 376 25.74 7.09 22.76
C VAL A 376 25.05 8.23 22.02
N ASP A 377 25.33 8.37 20.72
CA ASP A 377 24.64 9.37 19.92
C ASP A 377 23.20 8.91 19.61
N VAL A 378 22.22 9.63 20.15
CA VAL A 378 20.78 9.39 20.02
C VAL A 378 20.09 10.75 20.03
N SER A 379 18.85 10.82 19.55
CA SER A 379 18.06 12.04 19.59
C SER A 379 18.07 12.68 20.99
N PHE A 380 18.20 14.01 21.03
CA PHE A 380 18.20 14.78 22.26
C PHE A 380 16.99 14.47 23.15
N LYS A 381 15.80 14.37 22.54
CA LYS A 381 14.54 14.02 23.22
C LYS A 381 14.59 12.63 23.89
N ALA A 382 15.30 11.66 23.32
CA ALA A 382 15.46 10.34 23.94
C ALA A 382 16.39 10.42 25.15
N LYS A 383 17.48 11.19 25.06
CA LYS A 383 18.41 11.42 26.19
C LYS A 383 17.73 12.14 27.35
N GLU A 384 16.97 13.19 27.05
CA GLU A 384 16.20 13.95 28.04
C GLU A 384 15.23 13.05 28.80
N ARG A 385 14.40 12.26 28.10
CA ARG A 385 13.47 11.32 28.75
C ARG A 385 14.20 10.23 29.54
N ALA A 386 15.29 9.69 29.01
CA ALA A 386 16.07 8.69 29.74
C ALA A 386 16.59 9.29 31.07
N MET A 387 17.09 10.52 31.04
CA MET A 387 17.53 11.23 32.24
C MET A 387 16.38 11.47 33.22
N GLU A 388 15.21 11.90 32.75
CA GLU A 388 14.02 12.10 33.59
C GLU A 388 13.60 10.81 34.30
N ILE A 389 13.55 9.68 33.58
CA ILE A 389 13.21 8.37 34.16
C ILE A 389 14.19 7.98 35.27
N LEU A 390 15.50 8.12 35.00
CA LEU A 390 16.54 7.76 35.96
C LEU A 390 16.49 8.65 37.21
N LYS A 391 16.23 9.95 37.05
CA LYS A 391 16.02 10.88 38.18
C LYS A 391 14.79 10.51 39.00
N LEU A 392 13.66 10.27 38.32
CA LEU A 392 12.36 9.99 38.94
C LEU A 392 12.42 8.77 39.87
N HIS A 393 13.18 7.75 39.50
CA HIS A 393 13.29 6.49 40.24
C HIS A 393 14.69 6.25 40.82
N SER A 394 15.45 7.31 41.04
CA SER A 394 16.84 7.27 41.54
C SER A 394 16.97 6.43 42.82
N MET A 395 16.06 6.61 43.77
CA MET A 395 16.07 5.87 45.04
C MET A 395 15.84 4.37 44.86
N ALA A 396 15.09 3.95 43.85
CA ALA A 396 14.82 2.54 43.58
C ALA A 396 16.02 1.82 42.93
N TRP A 397 16.90 2.54 42.23
CA TRP A 397 17.99 1.94 41.45
C TRP A 397 19.40 2.38 41.88
N LYS A 398 19.53 3.25 42.89
CA LYS A 398 20.80 3.81 43.40
C LYS A 398 21.90 2.77 43.67
N ASN A 399 21.52 1.59 44.15
CA ASN A 399 22.45 0.51 44.50
C ASN A 399 22.40 -0.65 43.49
N SER A 400 21.93 -0.39 42.27
CA SER A 400 21.76 -1.45 41.28
C SER A 400 23.11 -1.97 40.80
N PRO A 401 23.35 -3.29 40.84
CA PRO A 401 24.54 -3.89 40.25
C PRO A 401 24.54 -3.80 38.72
N CYS A 402 23.40 -3.46 38.11
CA CYS A 402 23.26 -3.37 36.68
C CYS A 402 23.94 -2.10 36.15
N ILE A 403 24.02 -1.02 36.93
CA ILE A 403 24.65 0.24 36.51
C ILE A 403 26.16 0.04 36.45
N ALA A 404 26.71 -0.12 35.25
CA ALA A 404 28.16 -0.28 35.08
C ALA A 404 28.91 0.92 35.68
N VAL A 405 30.09 0.69 36.25
CA VAL A 405 30.92 1.72 36.91
C VAL A 405 31.09 3.01 36.07
N PRO A 406 31.31 2.96 34.73
CA PRO A 406 31.39 4.17 33.91
C PRO A 406 30.06 4.94 33.76
N LEU A 407 28.94 4.29 34.02
CA LEU A 407 27.59 4.87 33.99
C LEU A 407 27.20 5.50 35.33
N ILE A 408 27.83 5.08 36.45
CA ILE A 408 27.53 5.59 37.80
C ILE A 408 27.78 7.11 37.88
N SER A 409 28.85 7.62 37.26
CA SER A 409 29.15 9.07 37.26
C SER A 409 28.15 9.93 36.45
N ARG A 410 27.37 9.31 35.56
CA ARG A 410 26.30 9.96 34.80
C ARG A 410 24.90 9.66 35.37
N TYR A 411 24.83 8.77 36.35
CA TYR A 411 23.60 8.48 37.06
C TYR A 411 23.35 9.60 38.08
N PRO A 412 22.15 10.23 38.07
CA PRO A 412 21.85 11.39 38.89
C PRO A 412 21.76 11.11 40.38
#